data_AF-A0AAN1C6Q2-F1
#
_entry.id   AF-A0AAN1C6Q2-F1
#
_cell.length_a   1.000
_cell.length_b   1.000
_cell.length_c   1.000
_cell.angle_alpha   90.00
_cell.angle_beta   90.00
_cell.angle_gamma   90.00
#
_symmetry.space_group_name_H-M   'P 1'
#
loop_
_entity.id
_entity.type
_entity.pdbx_description
1 polymer ?
#
loop_
_entity_poly.entity_id
_entity_poly.type
_entity_poly.pdbx_seq_one_letter_code
_entity_poly.pdbx_strand_id
1 'polypeptide(L)' 'MIQQFLNWLHEKGRGTVEEVRIVQLGNSLVLTLPENKGFKKGQTWLLIAEDDVKPSYTLIPKLEDPYTGKRRGSMYVPEE' A
#
# COMPACT_ATOMS: atom_id res chain seq x y z
N MET A 1 -3.52 20.37 2.35
CA MET A 1 -2.29 19.55 2.22
C MET A 1 -2.56 18.26 1.46
N ILE A 2 -3.65 17.53 1.77
CA ILE A 2 -4.08 16.32 1.04
C ILE A 2 -4.39 16.59 -0.44
N GLN A 3 -4.99 17.74 -0.79
CA GLN A 3 -5.30 18.07 -2.19
C GLN A 3 -4.06 18.22 -3.07
N GLN A 4 -2.93 18.68 -2.51
CA GLN A 4 -1.68 18.80 -3.26
C GLN A 4 -1.05 17.43 -3.50
N PHE A 5 -1.17 16.51 -2.54
CA PHE A 5 -0.72 15.13 -2.67
C PHE A 5 -1.55 14.35 -3.71
N LEU A 6 -2.86 14.54 -3.74
CA LEU A 6 -3.74 13.94 -4.76
C LEU A 6 -3.44 14.48 -6.17
N ASN A 7 -3.20 15.80 -6.30
CA ASN A 7 -2.81 16.40 -7.59
C ASN A 7 -1.42 15.92 -8.04
N TRP A 8 -0.49 15.74 -7.10
CA TRP A 8 0.84 15.19 -7.39
C TRP A 8 0.77 13.72 -7.86
N LEU A 9 -0.10 12.89 -7.27
CA LEU A 9 -0.35 11.52 -7.74
C LEU A 9 -0.95 11.49 -9.15
N HIS A 10 -1.81 12.44 -9.49
CA HIS A 10 -2.41 12.56 -10.83
C HIS A 10 -1.41 13.06 -11.90
N GLU A 11 -0.50 13.97 -11.56
CA GLU A 11 0.53 14.47 -12.49
C GLU A 11 1.66 13.45 -12.74
N LYS A 12 2.02 12.64 -11.75
CA LYS A 12 3.15 11.68 -11.84
C LYS A 12 2.72 10.26 -12.18
N GLY A 13 1.49 9.87 -11.85
CA GLY A 13 0.98 8.53 -12.06
C GLY A 13 -0.28 8.56 -12.90
N ARG A 14 -0.33 7.78 -13.97
CA ARG A 14 -1.61 7.34 -14.56
C ARG A 14 -2.32 6.45 -13.53
N GLY A 15 -2.86 7.04 -12.47
CA GLY A 15 -3.68 6.36 -11.48
C GLY A 15 -5.04 6.10 -12.11
N THR A 16 -5.38 4.84 -12.34
CA THR A 16 -6.74 4.47 -12.74
C THR A 16 -7.59 4.35 -11.48
N VAL A 17 -8.69 5.10 -11.42
CA VAL A 17 -9.71 4.91 -10.38
C VAL A 17 -10.59 3.75 -10.83
N GLU A 18 -10.64 2.69 -10.03
CA GLU A 18 -11.43 1.50 -10.32
C GLU A 18 -12.38 1.22 -9.15
N GLU A 19 -13.60 0.80 -9.47
CA GLU A 19 -14.58 0.38 -8.49
C GLU A 19 -14.20 -1.00 -7.94
N VAL A 20 -14.12 -1.10 -6.61
CA VAL A 20 -13.85 -2.35 -5.90
C VAL A 20 -15.05 -2.69 -5.02
N ARG A 21 -15.33 -3.99 -4.85
CA ARG A 21 -16.45 -4.48 -4.05
C ARG A 21 -15.96 -5.07 -2.74
N ILE A 22 -16.74 -4.87 -1.69
CA ILE A 22 -16.54 -5.58 -0.42
C ILE A 22 -17.44 -6.82 -0.43
N VAL A 23 -16.88 -7.98 -0.10
CA VAL A 23 -17.59 -9.25 0.03
C VAL A 23 -17.38 -9.85 1.41
N GLN A 24 -18.39 -10.53 1.93
CA GLN A 24 -18.28 -11.29 3.18
C GLN A 24 -17.69 -12.68 2.88
N LEU A 25 -16.63 -13.05 3.58
CA LEU A 25 -16.03 -14.38 3.53
C LEU A 25 -15.90 -14.94 4.95
N GLY A 26 -16.79 -15.86 5.32
CA GLY A 26 -16.89 -16.37 6.68
C GLY A 26 -17.17 -15.22 7.66
N ASN A 27 -16.28 -15.02 8.63
CA ASN A 27 -16.37 -13.95 9.63
C ASN A 27 -15.54 -12.70 9.27
N SER A 28 -15.12 -12.57 8.02
CA SER A 28 -14.26 -11.47 7.56
C SER A 28 -14.85 -10.72 6.37
N LEU A 29 -14.52 -9.44 6.26
CA LEU A 29 -14.79 -8.62 5.07
C LEU A 29 -13.56 -8.60 4.18
N VAL A 30 -13.75 -8.74 2.87
CA VAL A 30 -12.68 -8.80 1.88
C VAL A 30 -12.95 -7.82 0.75
N LEU A 31 -11.92 -7.13 0.27
CA LEU A 31 -11.96 -6.27 -0.91
C LEU A 31 -11.61 -7.07 -2.16
N THR A 32 -12.45 -7.00 -3.20
CA THR A 32 -12.11 -7.54 -4.52
C THR A 32 -11.11 -6.61 -5.19
N LEU A 33 -9.89 -7.09 -5.39
CA LEU A 33 -8.84 -6.32 -6.04
C LEU A 33 -8.87 -6.59 -7.56
N PRO A 34 -8.62 -5.56 -8.38
CA PRO A 34 -8.56 -5.73 -9.83
C PRO A 34 -7.38 -6.62 -10.23
N GLU A 35 -7.62 -7.48 -11.22
CA GLU A 35 -6.58 -8.32 -11.80
C GLU A 35 -5.52 -7.44 -12.52
N ASN A 36 -4.25 -7.84 -12.46
CA ASN A 36 -3.11 -7.19 -13.16
C ASN A 36 -2.55 -5.87 -12.57
N LYS A 37 -2.82 -5.52 -11.31
CA LYS A 37 -2.23 -4.33 -10.65
C LYS A 37 -1.08 -4.64 -9.68
N GLY A 38 -0.40 -5.77 -9.86
CA GLY A 38 0.75 -6.16 -9.02
C GLY A 38 0.38 -6.83 -7.69
N PHE A 39 -0.91 -7.02 -7.41
CA PHE A 39 -1.38 -7.87 -6.32
C PHE A 39 -1.11 -9.35 -6.66
N LYS A 40 -0.37 -10.02 -5.78
CA LYS A 40 -0.05 -11.45 -5.89
C LYS A 40 -0.54 -12.19 -4.65
N LYS A 41 -1.00 -13.43 -4.86
CA LYS A 41 -1.39 -14.33 -3.76
C LYS A 41 -0.22 -14.47 -2.77
N GLY A 42 -0.50 -14.34 -1.48
CA GLY A 42 0.49 -14.47 -0.40
C GLY A 42 1.23 -13.18 -0.05
N GLN A 43 1.00 -12.06 -0.75
CA GLN A 43 1.52 -10.76 -0.33
C GLN A 43 0.83 -10.26 0.94
N THR A 44 1.60 -9.58 1.79
CA THR A 44 1.08 -8.88 2.96
C THR A 44 0.95 -7.39 2.64
N TRP A 45 -0.17 -6.80 3.03
CA TRP A 45 -0.47 -5.38 2.84
C TRP A 45 -0.87 -4.77 4.18
N LEU A 46 -0.52 -3.50 4.38
CA LEU A 46 -0.95 -2.71 5.52
C LEU A 46 -2.17 -1.90 5.09
N LEU A 47 -3.25 -2.01 5.86
CA LEU A 47 -4.46 -1.20 5.71
C LEU A 47 -4.42 -0.13 6.80
N ILE A 48 -4.33 1.14 6.40
CA ILE A 48 -4.24 2.27 7.31
C ILE A 48 -5.52 3.09 7.14
N ALA A 49 -6.27 3.29 8.22
CA ALA A 49 -7.38 4.23 8.24
C ALA A 49 -6.84 5.66 8.33
N GLU A 50 -7.37 6.57 7.49
CA GLU A 50 -6.90 7.96 7.48
C GLU A 50 -7.57 8.77 8.59
N ASP A 51 -8.91 8.77 8.67
CA ASP A 51 -9.68 9.56 9.64
C ASP A 51 -10.95 8.81 10.12
N ASP A 52 -11.48 9.19 11.30
CA ASP A 52 -12.71 8.59 11.86
C ASP A 52 -14.00 9.16 11.26
N VAL A 53 -13.93 10.31 10.59
CA VAL A 53 -15.13 11.04 10.12
C VAL A 53 -15.68 10.44 8.82
N LYS A 54 -14.80 9.88 7.97
CA LYS A 54 -15.18 9.17 6.75
C LYS A 54 -14.30 7.95 6.60
N PRO A 55 -14.86 6.77 6.26
CA PRO A 55 -14.08 5.56 6.06
C PRO A 55 -13.21 5.71 4.81
N SER A 56 -12.01 6.26 4.98
CA SER A 56 -10.94 6.34 3.98
C SER A 56 -9.79 5.44 4.45
N TYR A 57 -9.29 4.64 3.52
CA TYR A 57 -8.23 3.68 3.81
C TYR A 57 -7.16 3.73 2.74
N THR A 58 -5.90 3.71 3.17
CA THR A 58 -4.75 3.50 2.30
C THR A 58 -4.29 2.04 2.38
N LEU A 59 -4.06 1.41 1.23
CA LEU A 59 -3.42 0.10 1.12
C LEU A 59 -1.96 0.28 0.71
N ILE A 60 -1.04 -0.23 1.53
CA ILE A 60 0.42 -0.12 1.30
C ILE A 60 1.01 -1.54 1.27
N PRO A 61 1.78 -1.92 0.23
CA PRO A 61 2.44 -3.22 0.23
C PRO A 61 3.46 -3.25 1.35
N LYS A 62 3.50 -4.35 2.11
CA LYS A 62 4.57 -4.53 3.09
C LYS A 62 5.90 -4.60 2.34
N LEU A 63 6.75 -3.61 2.57
CA LEU A 63 8.10 -3.60 2.03
C LEU A 63 8.89 -4.76 2.65
N GLU A 64 9.71 -5.40 1.83
CA GLU A 64 10.74 -6.31 2.33
C GLU A 64 11.67 -5.52 3.24
N ASP A 65 12.06 -6.10 4.38
CA ASP A 65 12.94 -5.42 5.32
C ASP A 65 14.31 -5.20 4.64
N PRO A 66 14.74 -3.94 4.39
CA PRO A 66 15.99 -3.67 3.69
C PRO A 66 17.24 -4.00 4.53
N TYR A 67 17.04 -4.38 5.79
CA TYR A 67 18.07 -4.83 6.72
C TYR A 67 18.05 -6.35 6.93
N THR A 68 17.19 -7.09 6.23
CA THR A 68 17.22 -8.56 6.27
C THR A 68 18.61 -9.04 5.83
N GLY A 69 19.30 -9.76 6.70
CA GLY A 69 20.67 -10.24 6.46
C GLY A 69 21.79 -9.24 6.78
N LYS A 70 21.49 -8.02 7.24
CA LYS A 70 22.52 -7.07 7.71
C LYS A 70 22.87 -7.32 9.17
N ARG A 71 24.16 -7.23 9.51
CA ARG A 71 24.64 -7.33 10.89
C ARG A 71 24.17 -6.09 11.68
N ARG A 72 23.60 -6.30 12.87
CA ARG A 72 23.27 -5.20 13.80
C ARG A 72 24.52 -4.34 14.03
N GLY A 73 24.42 -3.05 13.72
CA GLY A 73 25.48 -2.05 13.99
C GLY A 73 26.43 -1.75 12.83
N SER A 74 26.26 -2.32 11.63
CA SER A 74 27.05 -1.87 10.48
C SER A 74 26.49 -0.55 9.93
N MET A 75 27.23 0.55 10.10
CA MET A 75 26.98 1.77 9.32
C MET A 75 27.15 1.46 7.83
N TYR A 76 26.21 1.92 7.01
CA TYR A 76 26.35 1.91 5.56
C TYR A 76 27.47 2.87 5.16
N VAL A 77 28.51 2.36 4.52
CA VAL A 77 29.53 3.19 3.84
C VAL A 77 29.28 3.01 2.34
N PRO A 78 28.81 4.05 1.62
CA PRO A 78 28.75 3.99 0.17
C PRO A 78 30.18 3.93 -0.39
N GLU A 79 30.40 3.09 -1.39
CA GLU A 79 31.65 3.11 -2.15
C GLU A 79 31.64 4.36 -3.06
N GLU A 80 32.71 5.16 -2.99
CA GLU A 80 32.92 6.38 -3.80
C GLU A 80 33.08 6.09 -5.29
#